data_AF-A0A2I0URL0-F1
#
_entry.id   AF-A0A2I0URL0-F1
#
_cell.length_a   1.000
_cell.length_b   1.000
_cell.length_c   1.000
_cell.angle_alpha   90.00
_cell.angle_beta   90.00
_cell.angle_gamma   90.00
#
_symmetry.space_group_name_H-M   'P 1'
#
loop_
_entity.id
_entity.type
_entity.pdbx_description
1 polymer ?
#
loop_
_entity_poly.entity_id
_entity_poly.type
_entity_poly.pdbx_seq_one_letter_code
_entity_poly.pdbx_strand_id
1 'polypeptide(L)'
;MASQTPSPKKLPPGKDLKLLGHWWQRGEPPDELQPRVLMDRWVQDVLRAVLAMYHQLASVQGTNIPKMDKQLGTLLRPGEWNTGDLVMYRGVREKNQVLESQWMGPVRVVNKASPSVYQVAVRKGAKRQEKWLHSSQLKAWKGN
;
A
#
# COMPACT_ATOMS: atom_id res chain seq x y z
N MET A 1 30.67 54.23 37.25
CA MET A 1 30.20 55.00 36.07
C MET A 1 31.46 55.45 35.32
N ALA A 2 31.66 55.29 34.02
CA ALA A 2 30.77 55.02 32.91
C ALA A 2 31.45 54.10 31.87
N SER A 3 30.67 53.21 31.26
CA SER A 3 31.05 52.29 30.20
C SER A 3 31.20 53.05 28.87
N GLN A 4 32.33 52.92 28.18
CA GLN A 4 32.50 53.46 26.83
C GLN A 4 31.74 52.57 25.83
N THR A 5 30.68 53.10 25.23
CA THR A 5 30.02 52.53 24.05
C THR A 5 30.79 52.88 22.78
N PRO A 6 31.22 51.91 21.94
CA PRO A 6 31.78 52.22 20.63
C PRO A 6 30.65 52.55 19.62
N SER A 7 30.79 53.69 18.93
CA SER A 7 29.92 54.12 17.84
C SER A 7 29.87 53.12 16.68
N PRO A 8 28.73 53.01 15.95
CA PRO A 8 28.62 52.06 14.84
C PRO A 8 29.52 52.47 13.67
N LYS A 9 30.29 51.51 13.16
CA LYS A 9 31.14 51.68 11.96
C LYS A 9 30.26 52.03 10.76
N LYS A 10 30.64 53.10 10.04
CA LYS A 10 30.06 53.51 8.76
C LYS A 10 30.01 52.34 7.77
N LEU A 11 28.86 52.12 7.14
CA LEU A 11 28.68 51.19 6.03
C LEU A 11 29.55 51.60 4.83
N PRO A 12 30.09 50.66 4.03
CA PRO A 12 30.85 50.99 2.83
C PRO A 12 29.94 51.65 1.78
N PRO A 13 30.47 52.57 0.94
CA PRO A 13 29.66 53.27 -0.05
C PRO A 13 29.09 52.29 -1.08
N GLY A 14 27.85 52.54 -1.50
CA GLY A 14 27.09 51.69 -2.42
C GLY A 14 27.84 51.42 -3.72
N LYS A 15 28.05 50.15 -4.04
CA LYS A 15 28.62 49.71 -5.32
C LYS A 15 27.67 50.09 -6.46
N ASP A 16 28.24 50.68 -7.50
CA ASP A 16 27.56 51.24 -8.66
C ASP A 16 26.74 50.16 -9.40
N LEU A 17 25.42 50.32 -9.41
CA LEU A 17 24.44 49.41 -10.04
C LEU A 17 24.60 49.33 -11.57
N LYS A 18 25.39 50.22 -12.17
CA LYS A 18 25.66 50.23 -13.62
C LYS A 18 26.49 49.04 -14.10
N LEU A 19 27.23 48.38 -13.21
CA LEU A 19 27.96 47.16 -13.54
C LEU A 19 27.05 45.95 -13.80
N LEU A 20 25.80 45.95 -13.31
CA LEU A 20 24.91 44.78 -13.43
C LEU A 20 24.44 44.52 -14.88
N GLY A 21 24.33 45.57 -15.70
CA GLY A 21 23.80 45.48 -17.07
C GLY A 21 24.72 44.76 -18.07
N HIS A 22 26.03 44.71 -17.79
CA HIS A 22 27.01 44.15 -18.72
C HIS A 22 27.18 42.63 -18.61
N TRP A 23 26.68 41.99 -17.55
CA TRP A 23 26.86 40.56 -17.29
C TRP A 23 25.99 39.66 -18.17
N TRP A 24 24.84 40.16 -18.63
CA TRP A 24 23.92 39.38 -19.47
C TRP A 24 24.43 39.13 -20.90
N GLN A 25 25.49 39.81 -21.34
CA GLN A 25 26.01 39.68 -22.70
C GLN A 25 27.13 38.63 -22.86
N ARG A 26 27.70 38.10 -21.76
CA ARG A 26 28.92 37.26 -21.82
C ARG A 26 28.75 35.80 -21.38
N GLY A 27 27.51 35.36 -21.16
CA GLY A 27 27.15 33.93 -21.07
C GLY A 27 27.55 33.18 -19.79
N GLU A 28 28.56 33.62 -19.05
CA GLU A 28 28.96 32.99 -17.78
C GLU A 28 28.83 33.93 -16.58
N PRO A 29 28.16 33.47 -15.49
CA PRO A 29 28.04 34.24 -14.26
C PRO A 29 29.41 34.33 -13.54
N PRO A 30 29.70 35.43 -12.83
CA PRO A 30 30.91 35.57 -12.01
C PRO A 30 31.14 34.37 -11.07
N ASP A 31 32.39 34.02 -10.81
CA ASP A 31 32.77 32.90 -9.91
C ASP A 31 32.11 32.97 -8.53
N GLU A 32 31.83 34.17 -8.03
CA GLU A 32 31.12 34.41 -6.76
C GLU A 32 29.65 33.97 -6.78
N LEU A 33 29.03 33.89 -7.97
CA LEU A 33 27.62 33.53 -8.17
C LEU A 33 27.43 32.09 -8.67
N GLN A 34 28.49 31.41 -9.12
CA GLN A 34 28.44 30.00 -9.50
C GLN A 34 27.85 29.08 -8.42
N PRO A 35 28.16 29.25 -7.11
CA PRO A 35 27.57 28.42 -6.07
C PRO A 35 26.04 28.52 -6.00
N ARG A 36 25.47 29.70 -6.31
CA ARG A 36 24.01 29.90 -6.33
C ARG A 36 23.38 29.26 -7.55
N VAL A 37 23.99 29.39 -8.72
CA VAL A 37 23.49 28.76 -9.97
C VAL A 37 23.54 27.23 -9.86
N LEU A 38 24.59 26.68 -9.25
CA LEU A 38 24.70 25.25 -8.99
C LEU A 38 23.66 24.78 -7.96
N MET A 39 23.41 25.57 -6.91
CA MET A 39 22.37 25.28 -5.93
C MET A 39 20.98 25.29 -6.56
N ASP A 40 20.65 26.30 -7.36
CA ASP A 40 19.35 26.40 -8.04
C ASP A 40 19.14 25.23 -9.02
N ARG A 41 20.20 24.85 -9.74
CA ARG A 41 20.17 23.66 -10.61
C ARG A 41 19.96 22.38 -9.82
N TRP A 42 20.66 22.20 -8.70
CA TRP A 42 20.48 21.04 -7.83
C TRP A 42 19.07 20.98 -7.24
N VAL A 43 18.52 22.10 -6.79
CA VAL A 43 17.12 22.18 -6.30
C VAL A 43 16.13 21.79 -7.39
N GLN A 44 16.31 22.28 -8.62
CA GLN A 44 15.45 21.94 -9.75
C GLN A 44 15.54 20.45 -10.11
N ASP A 45 16.75 19.86 -10.08
CA ASP A 45 16.95 18.45 -10.38
C ASP A 45 16.32 17.55 -9.30
N VAL A 46 16.43 17.92 -8.02
CA VAL A 46 15.77 17.22 -6.91
C VAL A 46 14.25 17.31 -7.04
N LEU A 47 13.70 18.50 -7.30
CA LEU A 47 12.26 18.67 -7.50
C LEU A 47 11.73 17.82 -8.66
N ARG A 48 12.45 17.79 -9.77
CA ARG A 48 12.10 16.96 -10.93
C ARG A 48 12.13 15.46 -10.61
N ALA A 49 13.14 15.01 -9.86
CA ALA A 49 13.24 13.63 -9.42
C ALA A 49 12.08 13.23 -8.48
N VAL A 50 11.75 14.09 -7.52
CA VAL A 50 10.62 13.87 -6.59
C VAL A 50 9.29 13.79 -7.33
N LEU A 51 9.04 14.71 -8.28
CA LEU A 51 7.83 14.69 -9.09
C LEU A 51 7.73 13.43 -9.97
N ALA A 52 8.84 13.02 -10.59
CA ALA A 52 8.88 11.79 -11.39
C ALA A 52 8.56 10.55 -10.55
N MET A 53 9.15 10.44 -9.35
CA MET A 53 8.84 9.36 -8.42
C MET A 53 7.37 9.36 -7.99
N TYR A 54 6.80 10.53 -7.71
CA TYR A 54 5.39 10.66 -7.33
C TYR A 54 4.46 10.22 -8.47
N HIS A 55 4.73 10.62 -9.71
CA HIS A 55 3.94 10.18 -10.87
C HIS A 55 4.07 8.67 -11.14
N GLN A 56 5.25 8.09 -10.93
CA GLN A 56 5.43 6.63 -11.03
C GLN A 56 4.66 5.90 -9.94
N LEU A 57 4.74 6.35 -8.69
CA LEU A 57 3.97 5.78 -7.58
C LEU A 57 2.46 5.91 -7.82
N ALA A 58 1.98 7.07 -8.27
CA ALA A 58 0.58 7.30 -8.58
C ALA A 58 0.08 6.43 -9.73
N SER A 59 0.88 6.21 -10.78
CA SER A 59 0.50 5.33 -11.90
C SER A 59 0.49 3.85 -11.50
N VAL A 60 1.44 3.42 -10.67
CA VAL A 60 1.47 2.08 -10.09
C VAL A 60 0.28 1.87 -9.14
N GLN A 61 -0.04 2.82 -8.27
CA GLN A 61 -1.18 2.75 -7.38
C GLN A 61 -2.52 2.79 -8.13
N GLY A 62 -2.66 3.69 -9.12
CA GLY A 62 -3.87 3.81 -9.94
C GLY A 62 -4.19 2.55 -10.76
N THR A 63 -3.18 1.75 -11.09
CA THR A 63 -3.36 0.48 -11.82
C THR A 63 -3.45 -0.74 -10.91
N ASN A 64 -2.76 -0.75 -9.77
CA ASN A 64 -2.72 -1.90 -8.87
C ASN A 64 -3.87 -1.93 -7.86
N ILE A 65 -4.36 -0.78 -7.38
CA ILE A 65 -5.48 -0.74 -6.42
C ILE A 65 -6.75 -1.35 -7.04
N PRO A 66 -7.18 -1.00 -8.27
CA PRO A 66 -8.36 -1.63 -8.88
C PRO A 66 -8.16 -3.11 -9.22
N LYS A 67 -6.91 -3.54 -9.50
CA LYS A 67 -6.59 -4.96 -9.72
C LYS A 67 -6.69 -5.76 -8.43
N MET A 68 -6.13 -5.23 -7.33
CA MET A 68 -6.27 -5.80 -6.00
C MET A 68 -7.74 -5.82 -5.56
N ASP A 69 -8.49 -4.75 -5.82
CA ASP A 69 -9.90 -4.67 -5.46
C ASP A 69 -10.77 -5.63 -6.30
N LYS A 70 -10.45 -5.86 -7.57
CA LYS A 70 -11.10 -6.91 -8.38
C LYS A 70 -10.74 -8.32 -7.90
N GLN A 71 -9.47 -8.57 -7.57
CA GLN A 71 -9.03 -9.85 -7.01
C GLN A 71 -9.69 -10.10 -5.65
N LEU A 72 -9.70 -9.09 -4.78
CA LEU A 72 -10.40 -9.12 -3.50
C LEU A 72 -11.90 -9.28 -3.72
N GLY A 73 -12.57 -8.53 -4.59
CA GLY A 73 -14.00 -8.70 -4.89
C GLY A 73 -14.35 -10.08 -5.46
N THR A 74 -13.41 -10.74 -6.15
CA THR A 74 -13.58 -12.13 -6.62
C THR A 74 -13.37 -13.14 -5.48
N LEU A 75 -12.42 -12.88 -4.58
CA LEU A 75 -12.13 -13.72 -3.40
C LEU A 75 -13.14 -13.50 -2.25
N LEU A 76 -13.70 -12.30 -2.16
CA LEU A 76 -14.58 -11.78 -1.11
C LEU A 76 -16.03 -11.70 -1.58
N ARG A 77 -16.39 -12.18 -2.78
CA ARG A 77 -17.75 -12.69 -2.98
C ARG A 77 -17.77 -14.05 -2.31
N PRO A 78 -18.23 -14.17 -1.05
CA PRO A 78 -18.46 -15.49 -0.51
C PRO A 78 -19.61 -16.00 -1.38
N GLY A 79 -19.44 -17.12 -2.07
CA GLY A 79 -20.61 -17.83 -2.56
C GLY A 79 -21.49 -18.03 -1.34
N GLU A 80 -22.64 -17.37 -1.28
CA GLU A 80 -23.56 -17.61 -0.19
C GLU A 80 -24.06 -19.05 -0.33
N TRP A 81 -23.89 -19.83 0.74
CA TRP A 81 -24.33 -21.21 0.76
C TRP A 81 -25.76 -21.27 1.28
N ASN A 82 -26.56 -22.13 0.69
CA ASN A 82 -27.91 -22.43 1.16
C ASN A 82 -27.90 -23.68 2.03
N THR A 83 -28.91 -23.79 2.89
CA THR A 83 -29.13 -25.03 3.65
C THR A 83 -29.41 -26.17 2.68
N GLY A 84 -28.68 -27.28 2.82
CA GLY A 84 -28.74 -28.43 1.93
C GLY A 84 -27.58 -28.52 0.93
N ASP A 85 -26.87 -27.41 0.67
CA ASP A 85 -25.74 -27.36 -0.25
C ASP A 85 -24.62 -28.32 0.17
N LEU A 86 -24.00 -28.97 -0.82
CA LEU A 86 -22.83 -29.81 -0.63
C LEU A 86 -21.56 -28.97 -0.74
N VAL A 87 -20.78 -28.95 0.32
CA VAL A 87 -19.55 -28.18 0.44
C VAL A 87 -18.40 -29.06 0.94
N MET A 88 -17.19 -28.64 0.63
CA MET A 88 -15.97 -29.08 1.30
C MET A 88 -15.66 -28.09 2.42
N TYR A 89 -15.16 -28.59 3.54
CA TYR A 89 -14.71 -27.76 4.65
C TYR A 89 -13.21 -27.94 4.93
N ARG A 90 -12.56 -26.91 5.46
CA ARG A 90 -11.14 -26.95 5.81
C ARG A 90 -10.97 -27.57 7.20
N GLY A 91 -10.20 -28.64 7.31
CA GLY A 91 -9.95 -29.35 8.58
C GLY A 91 -8.58 -30.02 8.62
N VAL A 92 -8.16 -30.43 9.82
CA VAL A 92 -6.88 -31.14 10.04
C VAL A 92 -7.16 -32.63 10.21
N ARG A 93 -6.44 -33.47 9.47
CA ARG A 93 -6.59 -34.93 9.54
C ARG A 93 -5.71 -35.48 10.65
N GLU A 94 -6.31 -35.87 11.77
CA GLU A 94 -5.61 -36.41 12.97
C GLU A 94 -4.64 -37.58 12.67
N LYS A 95 -4.85 -38.33 11.58
CA LYS A 95 -4.07 -39.55 11.27
C LYS A 95 -2.78 -39.32 10.47
N ASN A 96 -2.58 -38.16 9.83
CA ASN A 96 -1.38 -37.88 9.06
C ASN A 96 -0.73 -36.61 9.65
N GLN A 97 0.48 -36.74 10.19
CA GLN A 97 1.25 -35.70 10.91
C GLN A 97 1.59 -34.42 10.12
N VAL A 98 0.97 -34.21 8.97
CA VAL A 98 1.08 -32.93 8.26
C VAL A 98 0.12 -31.97 8.94
N LEU A 99 0.65 -31.01 9.70
CA LEU A 99 -0.11 -29.94 10.38
C LEU A 99 -0.85 -28.99 9.42
N GLU A 100 -0.89 -29.32 8.13
CA GLU A 100 -1.55 -28.53 7.11
C GLU A 100 -3.04 -28.83 7.07
N SER A 101 -3.82 -27.76 7.00
CA SER A 101 -5.26 -27.86 6.85
C SER A 101 -5.65 -28.32 5.44
N GLN A 102 -6.35 -29.44 5.34
CA GLN A 102 -6.81 -30.04 4.10
C GLN A 102 -8.31 -29.78 3.87
N TRP A 103 -8.74 -29.83 2.62
CA TRP A 103 -10.17 -29.81 2.27
C TRP A 103 -10.78 -31.19 2.50
N MET A 104 -11.85 -31.24 3.30
CA MET A 104 -12.54 -32.44 3.75
C MET A 104 -14.01 -32.39 3.35
N GLY A 105 -14.62 -33.54 3.09
CA GLY A 105 -16.02 -33.62 2.66
C GLY A 105 -16.20 -34.63 1.52
N PRO A 106 -17.36 -34.62 0.85
CA PRO A 106 -18.41 -33.59 0.92
C PRO A 106 -19.26 -33.65 2.20
N VAL A 107 -19.70 -32.49 2.68
CA VAL A 107 -20.65 -32.32 3.81
C VAL A 107 -21.78 -31.39 3.43
N ARG A 108 -22.92 -31.49 4.14
CA ARG A 108 -24.07 -30.61 3.91
C ARG A 108 -24.07 -29.43 4.86
N VAL A 109 -24.41 -28.26 4.34
CA VAL A 109 -24.82 -27.11 5.17
C VAL A 109 -26.18 -27.43 5.80
N VAL A 110 -26.28 -27.30 7.12
CA VAL A 110 -27.49 -27.58 7.89
C VAL A 110 -28.16 -26.32 8.41
N ASN A 111 -27.41 -25.24 8.57
CA ASN A 111 -27.93 -23.97 9.05
C ASN A 111 -27.02 -22.80 8.61
N LYS A 112 -27.54 -21.58 8.67
CA LYS A 112 -26.85 -20.33 8.35
C LYS A 112 -27.13 -19.31 9.45
N ALA A 113 -26.08 -18.81 10.09
CA ALA A 113 -26.20 -17.75 11.11
C ALA A 113 -26.02 -16.36 10.47
N SER A 114 -25.16 -16.26 9.45
CA SER A 114 -24.89 -15.03 8.71
C SER A 114 -24.37 -15.36 7.31
N PRO A 115 -24.24 -14.39 6.40
CA PRO A 115 -23.58 -14.58 5.10
C PRO A 115 -22.16 -15.16 5.18
N SER A 116 -21.51 -15.07 6.34
CA SER A 116 -20.14 -15.51 6.56
C SER A 116 -20.03 -16.74 7.46
N VAL A 117 -21.11 -17.20 8.10
CA VAL A 117 -21.04 -18.29 9.11
C VAL A 117 -22.14 -19.32 8.86
N TYR A 118 -21.70 -20.56 8.67
CA TYR A 118 -22.55 -21.69 8.28
C TYR A 118 -22.31 -22.87 9.21
N GLN A 119 -23.36 -23.62 9.49
CA GLN A 119 -23.27 -24.87 10.22
C GLN A 119 -23.23 -26.02 9.21
N VAL A 120 -22.29 -26.95 9.38
CA VAL A 120 -22.16 -28.13 8.51
C VAL A 120 -22.26 -29.42 9.31
N ALA A 121 -22.86 -30.45 8.71
CA ALA A 121 -22.92 -31.79 9.29
C ALA A 121 -21.71 -32.63 8.89
N VAL A 122 -20.77 -32.79 9.82
CA VAL A 122 -19.58 -33.63 9.67
C VAL A 122 -19.83 -35.02 10.26
N ARG A 123 -19.48 -36.08 9.54
CA ARG A 123 -19.49 -37.44 10.10
C ARG A 123 -18.10 -37.77 10.65
N LYS A 124 -18.01 -38.05 11.96
CA LYS A 124 -16.81 -38.64 12.58
C LYS A 124 -17.15 -40.09 12.98
N GLY A 125 -16.88 -41.02 12.07
CA GLY A 125 -17.31 -42.42 12.21
C GLY A 125 -18.83 -42.55 12.14
N ALA A 126 -19.43 -43.23 13.12
CA ALA A 126 -20.88 -43.42 13.20
C ALA A 126 -21.64 -42.19 13.75
N LYS A 127 -20.95 -41.22 14.35
CA LYS A 127 -21.59 -40.05 14.96
C LYS A 127 -21.59 -38.86 13.98
N ARG A 128 -22.77 -38.24 13.85
CA ARG A 128 -22.94 -36.95 13.18
C ARG A 128 -22.64 -35.84 14.18
N GLN A 129 -21.72 -34.96 13.82
CA GLN A 129 -21.37 -33.76 14.58
C GLN A 129 -21.63 -32.53 13.72
N GLU A 130 -22.25 -31.53 14.30
CA GLU A 130 -22.48 -30.26 13.62
C GLU A 130 -21.41 -29.25 14.04
N LYS A 131 -20.85 -28.53 13.06
CA LYS A 131 -19.78 -27.55 13.29
C LYS A 131 -20.12 -26.25 12.60
N TRP A 132 -19.94 -25.14 13.32
CA TRP A 132 -20.00 -23.80 12.77
C TRP A 132 -18.66 -23.43 12.14
N LEU A 133 -18.70 -22.95 10.91
CA LEU A 133 -17.52 -22.60 10.13
C LEU A 133 -17.72 -21.27 9.42
N HIS A 134 -16.61 -20.54 9.25
CA HIS A 134 -16.59 -19.33 8.45
C HIS A 134 -16.61 -19.68 6.94
N SER A 135 -17.17 -18.81 6.11
CA SER A 135 -17.25 -18.98 4.65
C SER A 135 -15.89 -19.24 3.99
N SER A 136 -14.81 -18.64 4.51
CA SER A 136 -13.42 -18.88 4.06
C SER A 136 -12.90 -20.30 4.31
N GLN A 137 -13.56 -21.05 5.19
CA GLN A 137 -13.27 -22.45 5.49
C GLN A 137 -14.16 -23.39 4.68
N LEU A 138 -14.99 -22.86 3.77
CA LEU A 138 -15.88 -23.63 2.90
C LEU A 138 -15.47 -23.45 1.44
N LYS A 139 -15.70 -24.49 0.65
CA LYS A 139 -15.46 -24.50 -0.79
C LYS A 139 -16.55 -25.33 -1.47
N ALA A 140 -16.95 -24.92 -2.66
CA ALA A 140 -17.92 -25.68 -3.46
C ALA A 140 -17.42 -27.12 -3.66
N TRP A 141 -18.30 -28.10 -3.44
CA TRP A 141 -18.05 -29.46 -3.89
C TRP A 141 -18.31 -29.54 -5.40
N LYS A 142 -17.26 -29.74 -6.19
CA LYS A 142 -17.38 -30.11 -7.60
C LYS A 142 -17.43 -31.63 -7.64
N GLY A 143 -18.62 -32.19 -7.72
CA GLY A 143 -18.78 -33.63 -7.96
C GLY A 143 -18.11 -34.01 -9.28
N ASN A 144 -17.44 -35.16 -9.30
CA ASN A 144 -17.20 -35.88 -10.55
C ASN A 144 -18.43 -36.74 -10.86
#